data_AF-A0A2V4L1F0-F1
#
_entry.id   AF-A0A2V4L1F0-F1
#
_cell.length_a   1.000
_cell.length_b   1.000
_cell.length_c   1.000
_cell.angle_alpha   90.00
_cell.angle_beta   90.00
_cell.angle_gamma   90.00
#
_symmetry.space_group_name_H-M   'P 1'
#
loop_
_entity.id
_entity.type
_entity.pdbx_description
1 polymer ?
#
loop_
_entity_poly.entity_id
_entity_poly.type
_entity_poly.pdbx_seq_one_letter_code
_entity_poly.pdbx_strand_id
1 'polypeptide(L)'
;MLNAVLVGKRIGTGLENSQIQLEEARGAEDVLTATVFERLSYLSDTQFSAIMSALLQEPFGRLDRLEFWPSWYLQDGTRVEPDVVLSDGQTTLLVEAKRHDNQRQQSAEQLARELLAGWGDGALPDHCLLLALGGLDDLRESARSRLQQEIKCAIPAPQLRPFRLICRSWQQLFEAVQTVTVGASAGEERLVNDLARCFAWHGLRTHPMRWLGQLSPAGIKISPGVFRAWSRK
;
A
#
# COMPACT_ATOMS: atom_id res chain seq x y z
N MET A 1 -9.79 -7.50 3.26
CA MET A 1 -10.07 -8.78 2.60
C MET A 1 -11.55 -8.99 2.31
N LEU A 2 -12.48 -8.57 3.17
CA LEU A 2 -13.90 -8.85 2.93
C LEU A 2 -14.34 -8.24 1.60
N ASN A 3 -13.92 -7.01 1.29
CA ASN A 3 -14.23 -6.36 0.00
C ASN A 3 -13.63 -7.12 -1.18
N ALA A 4 -12.40 -7.64 -1.07
CA ALA A 4 -11.81 -8.49 -2.11
C ALA A 4 -12.70 -9.72 -2.38
N VAL A 5 -13.19 -10.38 -1.33
CA VAL A 5 -14.09 -11.54 -1.44
C VAL A 5 -15.44 -11.16 -2.05
N LEU A 6 -16.06 -10.06 -1.57
CA LEU A 6 -17.37 -9.60 -2.02
C LEU A 6 -17.38 -9.17 -3.49
N VAL A 7 -16.30 -8.54 -3.96
CA VAL A 7 -16.14 -8.07 -5.34
C VAL A 7 -15.58 -9.17 -6.27
N GLY A 8 -15.42 -10.40 -5.76
CA GLY A 8 -15.03 -11.55 -6.57
C GLY A 8 -13.55 -11.65 -6.90
N LYS A 9 -12.67 -10.88 -6.23
CA LYS A 9 -11.21 -11.04 -6.24
C LYS A 9 -10.83 -12.26 -5.38
N ARG A 10 -11.27 -13.45 -5.81
CA ARG A 10 -11.15 -14.72 -5.06
C ARG A 10 -9.78 -15.36 -5.20
N ILE A 11 -9.07 -15.10 -6.29
CA ILE A 11 -7.70 -15.59 -6.50
C ILE A 11 -6.78 -14.89 -5.49
N GLY A 12 -5.94 -15.64 -4.77
CA GLY A 12 -5.10 -15.09 -3.68
C GLY A 12 -5.72 -15.17 -2.29
N THR A 13 -7.03 -15.41 -2.15
CA THR A 13 -7.70 -15.58 -0.83
C THR A 13 -7.52 -16.99 -0.24
N GLY A 14 -7.04 -17.94 -1.03
CA GLY A 14 -6.99 -19.37 -0.68
C GLY A 14 -8.34 -20.11 -0.82
N LEU A 15 -9.42 -19.42 -1.22
CA LEU A 15 -10.77 -20.01 -1.34
C LEU A 15 -11.01 -20.81 -2.63
N GLU A 16 -10.25 -20.55 -3.70
CA GLU A 16 -10.49 -21.16 -5.02
C GLU A 16 -9.66 -22.42 -5.31
N ASN A 17 -8.59 -22.71 -4.56
CA ASN A 17 -7.84 -23.96 -4.71
C ASN A 17 -6.97 -24.26 -3.49
N SER A 18 -7.19 -25.41 -2.85
CA SER A 18 -6.40 -25.89 -1.70
C SER A 18 -4.96 -26.30 -2.04
N GLN A 19 -4.57 -26.23 -3.32
CA GLN A 19 -3.30 -26.76 -3.84
C GLN A 19 -2.38 -25.71 -4.50
N ILE A 20 -2.78 -24.43 -4.60
CA ILE A 20 -1.85 -23.38 -5.06
C ILE A 20 -0.95 -23.02 -3.88
N GLN A 21 0.37 -23.13 -4.04
CA GLN A 21 1.31 -22.57 -3.07
C GLN A 21 0.99 -21.08 -2.97
N LEU A 22 0.62 -20.61 -1.76
CA LEU A 22 0.14 -19.26 -1.53
C LEU A 22 1.08 -18.16 -2.07
N GLU A 23 2.36 -18.47 -2.24
CA GLU A 23 3.37 -17.59 -2.83
C GLU A 23 3.06 -17.24 -4.30
N GLU A 24 2.45 -18.16 -5.06
CA GLU A 24 2.17 -18.07 -6.50
C GLU A 24 0.79 -17.50 -6.86
N ALA A 25 -0.07 -17.26 -5.86
CA ALA A 25 -1.44 -16.86 -6.12
C ALA A 25 -1.52 -15.43 -6.71
N ARG A 26 -1.73 -15.35 -8.03
CA ARG A 26 -2.26 -14.15 -8.71
C ARG A 26 -3.45 -13.62 -7.89
N GLY A 27 -3.52 -12.33 -7.58
CA GLY A 27 -4.59 -11.75 -6.73
C GLY A 27 -4.27 -11.63 -5.23
N ALA A 28 -3.09 -12.09 -4.76
CA ALA A 28 -2.62 -11.77 -3.42
C ALA A 28 -2.43 -10.24 -3.19
N GLU A 29 -2.18 -9.48 -4.25
CA GLU A 29 -2.13 -8.01 -4.22
C GLU A 29 -3.47 -7.39 -3.81
N ASP A 30 -4.56 -7.83 -4.44
CA ASP A 30 -5.91 -7.35 -4.11
C ASP A 30 -6.27 -7.64 -2.65
N VAL A 31 -5.91 -8.83 -2.17
CA VAL A 31 -6.14 -9.24 -0.79
C VAL A 31 -5.33 -8.38 0.18
N LEU A 32 -4.05 -8.10 -0.12
CA LEU A 32 -3.22 -7.21 0.67
C LEU A 32 -3.86 -5.82 0.75
N THR A 33 -4.15 -5.23 -0.42
CA THR A 33 -4.74 -3.89 -0.54
C THR A 33 -6.04 -3.79 0.26
N ALA A 34 -7.00 -4.67 0.02
CA ALA A 34 -8.26 -4.65 0.76
C ALA A 34 -8.06 -4.90 2.25
N THR A 35 -7.13 -5.77 2.65
CA THR A 35 -6.88 -6.00 4.08
C THR A 35 -6.35 -4.74 4.75
N VAL A 36 -5.35 -4.11 4.16
CA VAL A 36 -4.75 -2.90 4.73
C VAL A 36 -5.76 -1.77 4.81
N PHE A 37 -6.36 -1.37 3.70
CA PHE A 37 -7.24 -0.20 3.66
C PHE A 37 -8.56 -0.41 4.42
N GLU A 38 -9.10 -1.64 4.49
CA GLU A 38 -10.26 -1.93 5.37
C GLU A 38 -9.90 -1.70 6.84
N ARG A 39 -8.75 -2.20 7.31
CA ARG A 39 -8.38 -2.04 8.72
C ARG A 39 -8.08 -0.58 9.04
N LEU A 40 -7.43 0.15 8.13
CA LEU A 40 -7.23 1.59 8.31
C LEU A 40 -8.57 2.32 8.47
N SER A 41 -9.60 1.93 7.72
CA SER A 41 -10.94 2.55 7.81
C SER A 41 -11.68 2.32 9.13
N TYR A 42 -11.22 1.39 9.97
CA TYR A 42 -11.79 1.13 11.30
C TYR A 42 -11.13 1.92 12.43
N LEU A 43 -10.04 2.62 12.13
CA LEU A 43 -9.39 3.50 13.11
C LEU A 43 -10.24 4.73 13.37
N SER A 44 -9.99 5.41 14.50
CA SER A 44 -10.60 6.71 14.75
C SER A 44 -10.20 7.73 13.67
N ASP A 45 -11.07 8.69 13.38
CA ASP A 45 -10.81 9.77 12.42
C ASP A 45 -9.43 10.43 12.64
N THR A 46 -9.07 10.68 13.90
CA THR A 46 -7.79 11.28 14.28
C THR A 46 -6.60 10.41 13.89
N GLN A 47 -6.67 9.11 14.15
CA GLN A 47 -5.58 8.18 13.81
C GLN A 47 -5.48 7.95 12.32
N PHE A 48 -6.61 7.74 11.65
CA PHE A 48 -6.63 7.60 10.19
C PHE A 48 -6.01 8.84 9.53
N SER A 49 -6.46 10.03 9.91
CA SER A 49 -5.92 11.31 9.40
C SER A 49 -4.41 11.42 9.65
N ALA A 50 -3.94 11.07 10.85
CA ALA A 50 -2.53 11.13 11.20
C ALA A 50 -1.67 10.13 10.39
N ILE A 51 -2.16 8.90 10.19
CA ILE A 51 -1.46 7.88 9.38
C ILE A 51 -1.40 8.31 7.93
N MET A 52 -2.52 8.72 7.35
CA MET A 52 -2.57 9.16 5.97
C MET A 52 -1.73 10.42 5.76
N SER A 53 -1.76 11.37 6.69
CA SER A 53 -0.94 12.57 6.59
C SER A 53 0.56 12.27 6.68
N ALA A 54 0.96 11.36 7.58
CA ALA A 54 2.34 10.90 7.69
C ALA A 54 2.80 10.15 6.42
N LEU A 55 1.95 9.29 5.87
CA LEU A 55 2.22 8.54 4.65
C LEU A 55 2.37 9.50 3.45
N LEU A 56 1.43 10.41 3.25
CA LEU A 56 1.39 11.31 2.09
C LEU A 56 2.37 12.49 2.20
N GLN A 57 2.87 12.75 3.42
CA GLN A 57 3.63 13.94 3.80
C GLN A 57 2.87 15.24 3.49
N GLU A 58 1.55 15.19 3.57
CA GLU A 58 0.61 16.28 3.32
C GLU A 58 -0.64 16.07 4.18
N PRO A 59 -1.39 17.12 4.54
CA PRO A 59 -2.62 16.97 5.31
C PRO A 59 -3.64 16.08 4.57
N PHE A 60 -4.20 15.11 5.29
CA PHE A 60 -5.35 14.31 4.87
C PHE A 60 -6.28 14.16 6.07
N GLY A 61 -7.53 14.56 5.88
CA GLY A 61 -8.55 14.61 6.92
C GLY A 61 -9.18 13.25 7.21
N ARG A 62 -10.32 13.32 7.92
CA ARG A 62 -11.13 12.14 8.27
C ARG A 62 -11.61 11.44 7.00
N LEU A 63 -11.77 10.13 7.08
CA LEU A 63 -12.28 9.36 5.94
C LEU A 63 -13.77 9.68 5.70
N ASP A 64 -14.09 10.21 4.52
CA ASP A 64 -15.47 10.46 4.06
C ASP A 64 -15.94 9.36 3.11
N ARG A 65 -15.09 8.97 2.16
CA ARG A 65 -15.37 7.92 1.17
C ARG A 65 -14.19 6.98 1.01
N LEU A 66 -14.48 5.68 0.95
CA LEU A 66 -13.54 4.61 0.58
C LEU A 66 -14.23 3.67 -0.41
N GLU A 67 -13.63 3.50 -1.58
CA GLU A 67 -14.12 2.60 -2.63
C GLU A 67 -12.98 1.71 -3.11
N PHE A 68 -13.28 0.42 -3.29
CA PHE A 68 -12.34 -0.59 -3.76
C PHE A 68 -12.70 -1.00 -5.19
N TRP A 69 -11.71 -1.00 -6.09
CA TRP A 69 -11.88 -1.35 -7.50
C TRP A 69 -13.10 -0.69 -8.17
N PRO A 70 -13.27 0.65 -8.07
CA PRO A 70 -14.32 1.30 -8.83
C PRO A 70 -14.16 1.01 -10.31
N SER A 71 -15.28 0.80 -11.00
CA SER A 71 -15.27 0.56 -12.43
C SER A 71 -15.38 1.87 -13.19
N TRP A 72 -14.28 2.34 -13.77
CA TRP A 72 -14.26 3.51 -14.65
C TRP A 72 -14.10 3.13 -16.10
N TYR A 73 -14.40 4.07 -17.00
CA TYR A 73 -14.31 3.83 -18.43
C TYR A 73 -13.56 4.97 -19.14
N LEU A 74 -12.64 4.59 -20.00
CA LEU A 74 -12.07 5.52 -20.98
C LEU A 74 -13.11 5.85 -22.06
N GLN A 75 -12.86 6.92 -22.82
CA GLN A 75 -13.77 7.35 -23.90
C GLN A 75 -13.97 6.28 -24.99
N ASP A 76 -13.00 5.38 -25.17
CA ASP A 76 -13.08 4.26 -26.10
C ASP A 76 -13.84 3.04 -25.55
N GLY A 77 -14.39 3.14 -24.33
CA GLY A 77 -15.11 2.08 -23.64
C GLY A 77 -14.22 1.09 -22.89
N THR A 78 -12.89 1.28 -22.90
CA THR A 78 -11.97 0.44 -22.12
C THR A 78 -12.22 0.62 -20.63
N ARG A 79 -12.54 -0.47 -19.94
CA ARG A 79 -12.71 -0.49 -18.49
C ARG A 79 -11.37 -0.37 -17.77
N VAL A 80 -11.33 0.46 -16.74
CA VAL A 80 -10.18 0.65 -15.86
C VAL A 80 -10.65 0.50 -14.41
N GLU A 81 -9.87 -0.20 -13.59
CA GLU A 81 -10.15 -0.46 -12.18
C GLU A 81 -8.93 -0.05 -11.35
N PRO A 82 -8.85 1.18 -10.82
CA PRO A 82 -7.82 1.47 -9.82
C PRO A 82 -8.08 0.67 -8.55
N ASP A 83 -7.04 0.41 -7.77
CA ASP A 83 -7.19 -0.42 -6.57
C ASP A 83 -8.08 0.20 -5.49
N VAL A 84 -7.83 1.46 -5.13
CA VAL A 84 -8.57 2.15 -4.07
C VAL A 84 -8.75 3.63 -4.40
N VAL A 85 -9.92 4.18 -4.08
CA VAL A 85 -10.18 5.61 -4.08
C VAL A 85 -10.67 6.05 -2.70
N LEU A 86 -9.96 7.03 -2.13
CA LEU A 86 -10.24 7.62 -0.83
C LEU A 86 -10.58 9.11 -0.98
N SER A 87 -11.45 9.63 -0.12
CA SER A 87 -11.72 11.07 0.01
C SER A 87 -11.88 11.46 1.46
N ASP A 88 -11.36 12.63 1.84
CA ASP A 88 -11.66 13.29 3.12
C ASP A 88 -12.71 14.40 3.01
N GLY A 89 -13.35 14.51 1.83
CA GLY A 89 -14.29 15.58 1.46
C GLY A 89 -13.63 16.81 0.84
N GLN A 90 -12.31 16.97 0.94
CA GLN A 90 -11.53 18.06 0.34
C GLN A 90 -10.51 17.57 -0.69
N THR A 91 -9.86 16.46 -0.39
CA THR A 91 -8.79 15.83 -1.16
C THR A 91 -9.23 14.43 -1.58
N THR A 92 -9.13 14.13 -2.86
CA THR A 92 -9.32 12.78 -3.39
C THR A 92 -7.96 12.13 -3.65
N LEU A 93 -7.78 10.93 -3.12
CA LEU A 93 -6.60 10.11 -3.26
C LEU A 93 -6.94 8.87 -4.09
N LEU A 94 -6.35 8.79 -5.28
CA LEU A 94 -6.30 7.59 -6.11
C LEU A 94 -5.12 6.74 -5.67
N VAL A 95 -5.32 5.46 -5.40
CA VAL A 95 -4.27 4.52 -5.01
C VAL A 95 -4.18 3.41 -6.04
N GLU A 96 -2.95 3.14 -6.49
CA GLU A 96 -2.60 1.97 -7.26
C GLU A 96 -1.50 1.21 -6.54
N ALA A 97 -1.82 -0.02 -6.12
CA ALA A 97 -0.97 -0.84 -5.31
C ALA A 97 -0.27 -1.92 -6.15
N LYS A 98 0.93 -2.28 -5.72
CA LYS A 98 1.71 -3.38 -6.28
C LYS A 98 2.33 -4.20 -5.17
N ARG A 99 2.32 -5.52 -5.32
CA ARG A 99 2.65 -6.47 -4.25
C ARG A 99 3.99 -6.25 -3.57
N HIS A 100 5.05 -5.84 -4.29
CA HIS A 100 6.42 -5.89 -3.76
C HIS A 100 7.12 -4.53 -3.70
N ASP A 101 7.73 -4.20 -2.57
CA ASP A 101 8.43 -2.93 -2.33
C ASP A 101 9.78 -2.76 -3.05
N ASN A 102 10.30 -3.79 -3.73
CA ASN A 102 11.64 -3.75 -4.34
C ASN A 102 11.67 -4.40 -5.73
N GLN A 103 10.56 -4.31 -6.44
CA GLN A 103 10.43 -4.81 -7.81
C GLN A 103 9.73 -3.75 -8.63
N ARG A 104 10.22 -3.45 -9.83
CA ARG A 104 9.58 -2.48 -10.72
C ARG A 104 8.31 -3.08 -11.35
N GLN A 105 7.17 -2.81 -10.73
CA GLN A 105 5.85 -3.30 -11.13
C GLN A 105 4.87 -2.16 -11.47
N GLN A 106 5.19 -0.92 -11.12
CA GLN A 106 4.37 0.25 -11.47
C GLN A 106 4.43 0.56 -12.96
N SER A 107 3.26 0.78 -13.57
CA SER A 107 3.10 1.09 -15.00
C SER A 107 2.57 2.51 -15.19
N ALA A 108 3.37 3.37 -15.81
CA ALA A 108 2.96 4.74 -16.12
C ALA A 108 1.72 4.79 -17.03
N GLU A 109 1.59 3.85 -17.96
CA GLU A 109 0.42 3.75 -18.85
C GLU A 109 -0.85 3.33 -18.10
N GLN A 110 -0.73 2.48 -17.09
CA GLN A 110 -1.87 2.11 -16.26
C GLN A 110 -2.32 3.30 -15.42
N LEU A 111 -1.39 3.94 -14.70
CA LEU A 111 -1.65 5.12 -13.88
C LEU A 111 -2.25 6.28 -14.70
N ALA A 112 -1.75 6.49 -15.92
CA ALA A 112 -2.30 7.48 -16.84
C ALA A 112 -3.75 7.18 -17.25
N ARG A 113 -4.05 5.91 -17.54
CA ARG A 113 -5.42 5.48 -17.89
C ARG A 113 -6.39 5.62 -16.72
N GLU A 114 -5.96 5.32 -15.50
CA GLU A 114 -6.77 5.52 -14.28
C GLU A 114 -7.08 6.99 -14.03
N LEU A 115 -6.08 7.88 -14.15
CA LEU A 115 -6.29 9.33 -14.07
C LEU A 115 -7.27 9.81 -15.15
N LEU A 116 -7.07 9.40 -16.39
CA LEU A 116 -7.93 9.77 -17.52
C LEU A 116 -9.38 9.32 -17.33
N ALA A 117 -9.58 8.05 -16.96
CA ALA A 117 -10.91 7.50 -16.72
C ALA A 117 -11.58 8.21 -15.53
N GLY A 118 -10.86 8.39 -14.41
CA GLY A 118 -11.37 9.08 -13.23
C GLY A 118 -11.75 10.54 -13.49
N TRP A 119 -10.99 11.28 -14.30
CA TRP A 119 -11.35 12.64 -14.72
C TRP A 119 -12.50 12.69 -15.71
N GLY A 120 -12.59 11.70 -16.61
CA GLY A 120 -13.65 11.58 -17.60
C GLY A 120 -15.02 11.29 -16.98
N ASP A 121 -15.05 10.39 -15.99
CA ASP A 121 -16.27 9.98 -15.27
C ASP A 121 -16.65 10.95 -14.13
N GLY A 122 -15.84 12.00 -13.89
CA GLY A 122 -16.05 12.95 -12.79
C GLY A 122 -15.78 12.37 -11.41
N ALA A 123 -15.16 11.19 -11.32
CA ALA A 123 -14.79 10.54 -10.07
C ALA A 123 -13.59 11.19 -9.38
N LEU A 124 -12.70 11.83 -10.17
CA LEU A 124 -11.55 12.59 -9.69
C LEU A 124 -11.73 14.10 -9.94
N PRO A 125 -11.38 14.96 -8.96
CA PRO A 125 -11.30 16.39 -9.16
C PRO A 125 -10.07 16.79 -9.99
N ASP A 126 -10.02 18.06 -10.40
CA ASP A 126 -8.90 18.64 -11.15
C ASP A 126 -7.58 18.65 -10.38
N HIS A 127 -7.61 18.58 -9.04
CA HIS A 127 -6.43 18.42 -8.20
C HIS A 127 -6.62 17.20 -7.29
N CYS A 128 -5.99 16.09 -7.67
CA CYS A 128 -6.01 14.85 -6.92
C CYS A 128 -4.60 14.40 -6.52
N LEU A 129 -4.54 13.55 -5.50
CA LEU A 129 -3.34 12.81 -5.15
C LEU A 129 -3.37 11.45 -5.85
N LEU A 130 -2.24 11.04 -6.41
CA LEU A 130 -2.02 9.71 -6.94
C LEU A 130 -0.96 9.02 -6.10
N LEU A 131 -1.32 7.97 -5.38
CA LEU A 131 -0.41 7.14 -4.59
C LEU A 131 -0.08 5.86 -5.34
N ALA A 132 1.16 5.76 -5.83
CA ALA A 132 1.76 4.51 -6.26
C ALA A 132 2.36 3.79 -5.03
N LEU A 133 1.71 2.73 -4.57
CA LEU A 133 2.06 1.99 -3.35
C LEU A 133 2.70 0.64 -3.68
N GLY A 134 3.94 0.44 -3.24
CA GLY A 134 4.73 -0.73 -3.65
C GLY A 134 5.04 -0.73 -5.15
N GLY A 135 5.69 -1.78 -5.64
CA GLY A 135 6.03 -1.96 -7.06
C GLY A 135 7.09 -0.98 -7.58
N LEU A 136 7.88 -0.39 -6.69
CA LEU A 136 8.94 0.53 -7.03
C LEU A 136 10.28 -0.09 -6.61
N ASP A 137 11.26 -0.08 -7.49
CA ASP A 137 12.64 -0.50 -7.20
C ASP A 137 13.49 0.65 -6.64
N ASP A 138 13.01 1.88 -6.77
CA ASP A 138 13.69 3.10 -6.33
C ASP A 138 12.69 4.18 -5.89
N LEU A 139 12.78 4.60 -4.62
CA LEU A 139 11.95 5.64 -4.02
C LEU A 139 12.61 7.03 -4.03
N ARG A 140 13.78 7.18 -4.65
CA ARG A 140 14.46 8.49 -4.76
C ARG A 140 13.64 9.47 -5.60
N GLU A 141 13.81 10.76 -5.31
CA GLU A 141 13.07 11.83 -5.99
C GLU A 141 13.28 11.83 -7.52
N SER A 142 14.45 11.38 -8.00
CA SER A 142 14.74 11.23 -9.42
C SER A 142 13.90 10.14 -10.11
N ALA A 143 13.68 9.01 -9.44
CA ALA A 143 12.83 7.93 -9.95
C ALA A 143 11.36 8.34 -9.94
N ARG A 144 10.90 9.00 -8.86
CA ARG A 144 9.57 9.61 -8.78
C ARG A 144 9.33 10.64 -9.89
N SER A 145 10.28 11.54 -10.10
CA SER A 145 10.20 12.56 -11.15
C SER A 145 10.11 11.93 -12.55
N ARG A 146 10.87 10.84 -12.78
CA ARG A 146 10.81 10.09 -14.03
C ARG A 146 9.43 9.45 -14.24
N LEU A 147 8.91 8.73 -13.25
CA LEU A 147 7.58 8.13 -13.32
C LEU A 147 6.49 9.19 -13.54
N GLN A 148 6.57 10.32 -12.84
CA GLN A 148 5.63 11.42 -13.04
C GLN A 148 5.68 11.96 -14.47
N GLN A 149 6.87 12.08 -15.06
CA GLN A 149 7.02 12.53 -16.44
C GLN A 149 6.48 11.49 -17.43
N GLU A 150 6.75 10.20 -17.21
CA GLU A 150 6.21 9.10 -18.03
C GLU A 150 4.67 9.10 -18.02
N ILE A 151 4.04 9.27 -16.84
CA ILE A 151 2.57 9.40 -16.71
C ILE A 151 2.06 10.60 -17.52
N LYS A 152 2.68 11.78 -17.35
CA LYS A 152 2.29 12.99 -18.07
C LYS A 152 2.42 12.84 -19.59
N CYS A 153 3.45 12.14 -20.07
CA CYS A 153 3.64 11.87 -21.49
C CYS A 153 2.60 10.89 -22.06
N ALA A 154 2.06 9.98 -21.23
CA ALA A 154 1.02 9.05 -21.64
C ALA A 154 -0.39 9.68 -21.68
N ILE A 155 -0.58 10.86 -21.06
CA ILE A 155 -1.84 11.59 -21.03
C ILE A 155 -1.87 12.63 -22.16
N PRO A 156 -2.91 12.66 -23.02
CA PRO A 156 -3.07 13.71 -24.02
C PRO A 156 -3.13 15.09 -23.36
N ALA A 157 -2.31 16.04 -23.84
CA ALA A 157 -2.18 17.37 -23.24
C ALA A 157 -3.51 18.11 -22.95
N PRO A 158 -4.56 18.05 -23.81
CA PRO A 158 -5.84 18.69 -23.51
C PRO A 158 -6.61 18.08 -22.33
N GLN A 159 -6.29 16.83 -21.95
CA GLN A 159 -6.93 16.08 -20.87
C GLN A 159 -6.09 16.05 -19.60
N LEU A 160 -4.83 16.49 -19.67
CA LEU A 160 -3.93 16.53 -18.52
C LEU A 160 -4.41 17.55 -17.49
N ARG A 161 -4.86 17.08 -16.33
CA ARG A 161 -5.18 17.92 -15.18
C ARG A 161 -4.07 17.85 -14.14
N PRO A 162 -3.98 18.85 -13.23
CA PRO A 162 -3.04 18.79 -12.11
C PRO A 162 -3.21 17.53 -11.24
N PHE A 163 -2.11 16.87 -10.93
CA PHE A 163 -2.09 15.82 -9.93
C PHE A 163 -0.74 15.82 -9.22
N ARG A 164 -0.70 15.27 -8.00
CA ARG A 164 0.54 15.03 -7.28
C ARG A 164 0.78 13.53 -7.16
N LEU A 165 1.86 13.07 -7.78
CA LEU A 165 2.33 11.69 -7.62
C LEU A 165 3.03 11.53 -6.27
N ILE A 166 2.62 10.56 -5.49
CA ILE A 166 3.25 10.15 -4.24
C ILE A 166 3.66 8.69 -4.41
N CYS A 167 4.93 8.40 -4.17
CA CYS A 167 5.48 7.05 -4.25
C CYS A 167 5.81 6.56 -2.84
N ARG A 168 5.25 5.43 -2.42
CA ARG A 168 5.52 4.83 -1.11
C ARG A 168 5.67 3.33 -1.20
N SER A 169 6.43 2.77 -0.28
CA SER A 169 6.43 1.33 -0.02
C SER A 169 5.33 0.94 0.97
N TRP A 170 4.93 -0.33 0.95
CA TRP A 170 4.12 -0.93 2.01
C TRP A 170 4.81 -0.77 3.36
N GLN A 171 6.12 -0.97 3.42
CA GLN A 171 6.91 -0.72 4.63
C GLN A 171 6.69 0.69 5.19
N GLN A 172 6.73 1.74 4.36
CA GLN A 172 6.50 3.12 4.80
C GLN A 172 5.07 3.32 5.33
N LEU A 173 4.08 2.65 4.73
CA LEU A 173 2.71 2.63 5.25
C LEU A 173 2.68 1.98 6.64
N PHE A 174 3.33 0.84 6.82
CA PHE A 174 3.36 0.15 8.11
C PHE A 174 4.10 0.95 9.19
N GLU A 175 5.17 1.67 8.83
CA GLU A 175 5.87 2.61 9.71
C GLU A 175 4.97 3.78 10.13
N ALA A 176 4.18 4.34 9.21
CA ALA A 176 3.20 5.38 9.53
C ALA A 176 2.14 4.87 10.51
N VAL A 177 1.64 3.65 10.31
CA VAL A 177 0.71 2.98 11.24
C VAL A 177 1.36 2.84 12.62
N GLN A 178 2.52 2.20 12.72
CA GLN A 178 3.20 1.98 14.00
C GLN A 178 3.45 3.27 14.77
N THR A 179 3.88 4.33 14.08
CA THR A 179 4.21 5.62 14.70
C THR A 179 3.00 6.27 15.34
N VAL A 180 1.84 6.20 14.69
CA VAL A 180 0.59 6.80 15.19
C VAL A 180 -0.05 5.94 16.29
N THR A 181 0.17 4.62 16.25
CA THR A 181 -0.40 3.68 17.23
C THR A 181 0.54 3.38 18.41
N VAL A 182 1.52 4.23 18.69
CA VAL A 182 2.35 4.07 19.90
C VAL A 182 1.50 4.33 21.14
N GLY A 183 1.50 3.39 22.10
CA GLY A 183 0.69 3.49 23.31
C GLY A 183 -0.82 3.32 23.07
N ALA A 184 -1.18 2.64 21.98
CA ALA A 184 -2.55 2.42 21.60
C ALA A 184 -3.30 1.49 22.58
N SER A 185 -4.62 1.55 22.54
CA SER A 185 -5.49 0.64 23.27
C SER A 185 -5.30 -0.82 22.81
N ALA A 186 -5.71 -1.77 23.65
CA ALA A 186 -5.66 -3.19 23.30
C ALA A 186 -6.42 -3.54 21.99
N GLY A 187 -7.43 -2.74 21.61
CA GLY A 187 -8.13 -2.90 20.32
C GLY A 187 -7.25 -2.55 19.14
N GLU A 188 -6.56 -1.41 19.21
CA GLU A 188 -5.67 -0.91 18.18
C GLU A 188 -4.40 -1.76 18.08
N GLU A 189 -3.84 -2.23 19.20
CA GLU A 189 -2.73 -3.18 19.19
C GLU A 189 -3.09 -4.47 18.44
N ARG A 190 -4.31 -4.98 18.60
CA ARG A 190 -4.79 -6.14 17.82
C ARG A 190 -4.85 -5.82 16.33
N LEU A 191 -5.34 -4.64 15.95
CA LEU A 191 -5.39 -4.21 14.56
C LEU A 191 -3.98 -4.10 13.95
N VAL A 192 -3.02 -3.51 14.66
CA VAL A 192 -1.63 -3.40 14.21
C VAL A 192 -0.99 -4.78 14.08
N ASN A 193 -1.24 -5.68 15.03
CA ASN A 193 -0.77 -7.07 14.95
C ASN A 193 -1.39 -7.83 13.78
N ASP A 194 -2.66 -7.58 13.45
CA ASP A 194 -3.32 -8.15 12.27
C ASP A 194 -2.68 -7.66 10.98
N LEU A 195 -2.39 -6.35 10.89
CA LEU A 195 -1.65 -5.78 9.75
C LEU A 195 -0.25 -6.39 9.66
N ALA A 196 0.46 -6.53 10.77
CA ALA A 196 1.80 -7.13 10.80
C ALA A 196 1.79 -8.58 10.28
N ARG A 197 0.77 -9.36 10.68
CA ARG A 197 0.58 -10.74 10.20
C ARG A 197 0.23 -10.78 8.71
N CYS A 198 -0.61 -9.86 8.23
CA CYS A 198 -0.91 -9.73 6.81
C CYS A 198 0.35 -9.42 6.00
N PHE A 199 1.16 -8.45 6.44
CA PHE A 199 2.43 -8.12 5.80
C PHE A 199 3.38 -9.32 5.76
N ALA A 200 3.56 -10.01 6.89
CA ALA A 200 4.39 -11.21 6.97
C ALA A 200 3.90 -12.31 6.01
N TRP A 201 2.58 -12.49 5.91
CA TRP A 201 1.96 -13.44 4.99
C TRP A 201 2.22 -13.11 3.51
N HIS A 202 2.30 -11.83 3.16
CA HIS A 202 2.67 -11.38 1.81
C HIS A 202 4.18 -11.27 1.57
N GLY A 203 5.02 -11.65 2.54
CA GLY A 203 6.48 -11.53 2.44
C GLY A 203 6.98 -10.07 2.50
N LEU A 204 6.15 -9.15 2.98
CA LEU A 204 6.48 -7.74 3.15
C LEU A 204 7.18 -7.50 4.47
N ARG A 205 8.06 -6.50 4.47
CA ARG A 205 8.83 -6.11 5.65
C ARG A 205 8.01 -5.16 6.50
N THR A 206 7.96 -5.46 7.80
CA THR A 206 7.37 -4.59 8.83
C THR A 206 8.40 -3.66 9.49
N HIS A 207 9.68 -3.80 9.16
CA HIS A 207 10.79 -3.05 9.76
C HIS A 207 11.80 -2.65 8.69
N PRO A 208 12.43 -1.47 8.80
CA PRO A 208 13.43 -0.98 7.85
C PRO A 208 14.59 -1.97 7.73
N MET A 209 15.19 -2.05 6.55
CA MET A 209 16.40 -2.85 6.36
C MET A 209 17.52 -2.26 7.23
N ARG A 210 18.02 -3.07 8.17
CA ARG A 210 19.19 -2.73 8.99
C ARG A 210 20.29 -3.71 8.68
N TRP A 211 21.47 -3.18 8.39
CA TRP A 211 22.69 -3.98 8.34
C TRP A 211 23.09 -4.41 9.73
N LEU A 212 23.81 -5.53 9.86
CA LEU A 212 24.26 -6.06 11.16
C LEU A 212 25.01 -5.01 11.99
N GLY A 213 25.82 -4.15 11.34
CA GLY A 213 26.55 -3.07 11.99
C GLY A 213 25.69 -1.88 12.45
N GLN A 214 24.42 -1.83 12.06
CA GLN A 214 23.44 -0.82 12.51
C GLN A 214 22.57 -1.32 13.66
N LEU A 215 22.74 -2.58 14.08
CA LEU A 215 22.04 -3.12 15.24
C LEU A 215 22.79 -2.74 16.52
N SER A 216 22.05 -2.28 17.52
CA SER A 216 22.60 -2.15 18.87
C SER A 216 23.07 -3.53 19.36
N PRO A 217 24.27 -3.65 19.96
CA PRO A 217 24.73 -4.92 20.51
C PRO A 217 23.68 -5.47 21.48
N ALA A 218 23.17 -6.68 21.23
CA ALA A 218 22.09 -7.28 22.03
C ALA A 218 22.53 -7.69 23.46
N GLY A 219 23.71 -7.26 23.90
CA GLY A 219 24.24 -7.57 25.23
C GLY A 219 24.35 -9.08 25.51
N ILE A 220 24.51 -9.90 24.46
CA ILE A 220 24.59 -11.36 24.60
C ILE A 220 25.85 -11.69 25.40
N LYS A 221 25.67 -11.96 26.68
CA LYS A 221 26.74 -12.43 27.56
C LYS A 221 26.97 -13.90 27.27
N ILE A 222 28.05 -14.21 26.56
CA ILE A 222 28.51 -15.58 26.42
C ILE A 222 29.34 -15.89 27.67
N SER A 223 28.77 -16.65 28.61
CA SER A 223 29.56 -17.21 29.70
C SER A 223 30.49 -18.29 29.14
N PRO A 224 31.79 -18.28 29.45
CA PRO A 224 32.70 -19.35 29.06
C PRO A 224 32.18 -20.70 29.55
N GLY A 225 31.95 -21.65 28.64
CA GLY A 225 31.54 -23.01 28.98
C GLY A 225 30.07 -23.39 28.71
N VAL A 226 29.21 -22.46 28.27
CA VAL A 226 27.78 -22.75 28.00
C VAL A 226 27.57 -23.89 26.99
N PHE A 227 28.48 -24.04 26.02
CA PHE A 227 28.41 -25.11 25.02
C PHE A 227 29.22 -26.37 25.39
N ARG A 228 29.92 -26.39 26.54
CA ARG A 228 30.67 -27.60 26.97
C ARG A 228 29.75 -28.77 27.35
N ALA A 229 28.48 -28.49 27.68
CA ALA A 229 27.48 -29.52 27.96
C ALA A 229 26.87 -30.15 26.69
N TRP A 230 27.11 -29.57 25.52
CA TRP A 230 26.58 -30.07 24.24
C TRP A 230 27.63 -30.97 23.57
N SER A 231 27.88 -32.14 24.15
CA SER A 231 28.54 -33.22 23.42
C SER A 231 27.49 -33.93 22.57
N ARG A 232 27.69 -33.98 21.24
CA ARG A 232 26.93 -34.91 20.39
C ARG A 232 27.22 -36.34 20.86
N LYS A 233 26.23 -37.01 21.42
CA LYS A 233 26.19 -38.48 21.45
C LYS A 233 25.79 -38.99 20.07
#